data_AF-A0A1C6CQV8-F1
#
_entry.id   AF-A0A1C6CQV8-F1
#
_cell.length_a   1.000
_cell.length_b   1.000
_cell.length_c   1.000
_cell.angle_alpha   90.00
_cell.angle_beta   90.00
_cell.angle_gamma   90.00
#
_symmetry.space_group_name_H-M   'P 1'
#
loop_
_entity.id
_entity.type
_entity.pdbx_description
1 polymer ?
#
loop_
_entity_poly.entity_id
_entity_poly.type
_entity_poly.pdbx_seq_one_letter_code
_entity_poly.pdbx_strand_id
1 'polypeptide(L)'
;MLSSLSKNQYVKISNSTKIDEPVEYGVVINTNENSYDIMSIGFENKNGNFLEYPPNVEKLVQTYNINDADFNEVKKNEIRRKMNIWLQNNYKM
;
A
#
# COMPACT_ATOMS: atom_id res chain seq x y z
N MET A 1 -5.43 20.18 2.62
CA MET A 1 -5.06 19.70 1.27
C MET A 1 -4.85 18.20 1.40
N LEU A 2 -5.77 17.37 0.90
CA LEU A 2 -5.44 15.97 0.64
C LEU A 2 -4.40 16.00 -0.48
N SER A 3 -3.13 15.80 -0.13
CA SER A 3 -2.07 15.62 -1.11
C SER A 3 -2.45 14.43 -1.99
N SER A 4 -2.83 14.69 -3.24
CA SER A 4 -3.13 13.64 -4.21
C SER A 4 -1.93 12.71 -4.33
N LEU A 5 -2.15 11.41 -4.21
CA LEU A 5 -1.08 10.44 -4.39
C LEU A 5 -0.60 10.44 -5.84
N SER A 6 0.67 10.12 -6.04
CA SER A 6 1.29 10.01 -7.37
C SER A 6 1.51 8.55 -7.75
N LYS A 7 1.57 8.28 -9.05
CA LYS A 7 1.98 6.96 -9.56
C LYS A 7 3.36 6.56 -9.03
N ASN A 8 3.54 5.28 -8.72
CA ASN A 8 4.71 4.66 -8.10
C ASN A 8 5.02 5.17 -6.68
N GLN A 9 4.09 5.88 -6.05
CA GLN A 9 4.24 6.29 -4.66
C GLN A 9 3.97 5.10 -3.73
N TYR A 10 4.88 4.90 -2.78
CA TYR A 10 4.72 3.96 -1.68
C TYR A 10 3.78 4.52 -0.64
N VAL A 11 2.71 3.79 -0.33
CA VAL A 11 1.64 4.26 0.55
C VAL A 11 1.35 3.25 1.66
N LYS A 12 1.11 3.80 2.84
CA LYS A 12 0.58 3.15 4.03
C LYS A 12 -0.93 3.40 4.02
N ILE A 13 -1.71 2.33 3.99
CA ILE A 13 -3.18 2.34 3.92
C ILE A 13 -3.71 1.95 5.28
N SER A 14 -4.36 2.88 5.97
CA SER A 14 -5.00 2.62 7.26
C SER A 14 -6.48 2.93 7.16
N ASN A 15 -7.33 2.01 7.62
CA ASN A 15 -8.75 2.27 7.69
C ASN A 15 -9.03 3.24 8.86
N SER A 16 -9.45 4.46 8.54
CA SER A 16 -9.72 5.52 9.52
C SER A 16 -10.81 5.15 10.53
N THR A 17 -11.67 4.18 10.18
CA THR A 17 -12.84 3.78 10.98
C THR A 17 -12.60 2.60 11.92
N LYS A 18 -11.47 1.88 11.80
CA LYS A 18 -11.23 0.64 12.56
C LYS A 18 -9.80 0.60 13.10
N ILE A 19 -9.69 0.93 14.39
CA ILE A 19 -8.44 1.06 15.15
C ILE A 19 -7.63 -0.26 15.22
N ASP A 20 -8.29 -1.41 15.04
CA ASP A 20 -7.67 -2.75 15.17
C ASP A 20 -7.41 -3.45 13.82
N GLU A 21 -7.69 -2.80 12.68
CA GLU A 21 -7.38 -3.39 11.37
C GLU A 21 -5.88 -3.32 11.06
N PRO A 22 -5.32 -4.35 10.41
CA PRO A 22 -3.92 -4.36 10.01
C PRO A 22 -3.65 -3.21 9.06
N VAL A 23 -2.54 -2.50 9.27
CA VAL A 23 -2.14 -1.46 8.34
C VAL A 23 -1.52 -2.09 7.11
N GLU A 24 -2.06 -1.80 5.94
CA GLU A 24 -1.54 -2.29 4.67
C GLU A 24 -0.52 -1.34 4.05
N TYR A 25 0.32 -1.91 3.19
CA TYR A 25 1.35 -1.22 2.45
C TYR A 25 1.21 -1.57 0.98
N GLY A 26 1.21 -0.55 0.14
CA GLY A 26 1.09 -0.73 -1.30
C GLY A 26 1.83 0.30 -2.11
N VAL A 27 1.78 0.10 -3.43
CA VAL A 27 2.27 1.05 -4.42
C VAL A 27 1.12 1.49 -5.30
N VAL A 28 1.01 2.81 -5.47
CA VAL A 28 0.01 3.40 -6.37
C VAL A 28 0.40 3.08 -7.81
N ILE A 29 -0.42 2.30 -8.50
CA ILE A 29 -0.22 1.93 -9.90
C ILE A 29 -0.85 2.96 -10.82
N ASN A 30 -2.08 3.37 -10.51
CA ASN A 30 -2.80 4.41 -11.24
C ASN A 30 -3.54 5.35 -10.28
N THR A 31 -3.73 6.58 -10.75
CA THR A 31 -4.46 7.64 -10.08
C THR A 31 -5.64 8.03 -10.97
N ASN A 32 -6.86 7.87 -10.46
CA ASN A 32 -8.09 8.28 -11.12
C ASN A 32 -8.67 9.53 -10.42
N GLU A 33 -9.74 10.12 -10.95
CA GLU A 33 -10.32 11.36 -10.40
C GLU A 33 -10.68 11.24 -8.91
N ASN A 34 -11.28 10.12 -8.51
CA ASN A 34 -11.75 9.89 -7.13
C ASN A 34 -11.25 8.58 -6.51
N SER A 35 -10.29 7.90 -7.15
CA SER A 35 -9.80 6.60 -6.69
C SER A 35 -8.34 6.37 -7.04
N TYR A 36 -7.75 5.41 -6.33
CA TYR A 36 -6.37 4.94 -6.53
C TYR A 36 -6.39 3.43 -6.78
N ASP A 37 -5.71 3.00 -7.83
CA ASP A 37 -5.38 1.59 -7.99
C ASP A 37 -4.08 1.33 -7.24
N ILE A 38 -4.15 0.57 -6.16
CA ILE A 38 -3.01 0.29 -5.30
C ILE A 38 -2.71 -1.19 -5.34
N MET A 39 -1.44 -1.51 -5.60
CA MET A 39 -0.91 -2.86 -5.48
C MET A 39 -0.44 -3.07 -4.04
N SER A 40 -1.17 -3.89 -3.29
CA SER A 40 -0.84 -4.25 -1.91
C SER A 40 0.31 -5.26 -1.89
N ILE A 41 1.38 -4.95 -1.18
CA ILE A 41 2.61 -5.75 -1.16
C ILE A 41 3.03 -6.18 0.24
N GLY A 42 2.42 -5.60 1.28
CA GLY A 42 2.58 -6.09 2.64
C GLY A 42 1.62 -5.43 3.63
N PHE A 43 1.75 -5.79 4.90
CA PHE A 43 1.00 -5.22 6.03
C PHE A 43 1.83 -5.21 7.33
N GLU A 44 1.51 -4.33 8.26
CA GLU A 44 2.02 -4.37 9.63
C GLU A 44 1.17 -5.36 10.45
N ASN A 45 1.82 -6.31 11.12
CA ASN A 45 1.15 -7.17 12.09
C ASN A 45 0.90 -6.44 13.43
N LYS A 46 0.24 -7.10 14.39
CA LYS A 46 -0.04 -6.55 15.73
C LYS A 46 1.21 -6.07 16.50
N ASN A 47 2.40 -6.55 16.13
CA ASN A 47 3.67 -6.15 16.74
C ASN A 47 4.35 -4.98 15.99
N GLY A 48 3.71 -4.42 14.96
CA GLY A 48 4.27 -3.36 14.12
C GLY A 48 5.36 -3.85 13.15
N ASN A 49 5.45 -5.16 12.92
CA ASN A 49 6.41 -5.71 11.96
C ASN A 49 5.79 -5.79 10.57
N PHE A 50 6.54 -5.31 9.57
CA PHE A 50 6.20 -5.44 8.16
C PHE A 50 6.25 -6.90 7.71
N LEU A 51 5.14 -7.41 7.19
CA LEU A 51 4.96 -8.72 6.58
C LEU A 51 4.60 -8.56 5.11
N GLU A 52 5.19 -9.38 4.25
CA GLU A 52 5.02 -9.32 2.79
C GLU A 52 3.89 -10.26 2.33
N TYR A 53 3.15 -9.86 1.29
CA TYR A 53 2.15 -10.75 0.68
C TYR A 53 2.82 -11.81 -0.21
N PRO A 54 2.24 -13.03 -0.35
CA PRO A 54 2.71 -14.00 -1.33
C PRO A 54 2.40 -13.54 -2.77
N PRO A 55 3.12 -14.01 -3.80
CA PRO A 55 2.89 -13.58 -5.19
C PRO A 55 1.53 -14.01 -5.77
N ASN A 56 0.91 -15.05 -5.20
CA ASN A 56 -0.29 -15.69 -5.76
C ASN A 56 -1.60 -15.24 -5.08
N VAL A 57 -1.67 -14.03 -4.50
CA VAL A 57 -2.94 -13.51 -4.00
C VAL A 57 -3.86 -13.11 -5.16
N GLU A 58 -5.10 -13.59 -5.14
CA GLU A 58 -6.11 -13.30 -6.19
C GLU A 58 -6.40 -11.80 -6.39
N LYS A 59 -6.15 -10.96 -5.36
CA LYS A 59 -6.45 -9.53 -5.38
C LYS A 59 -5.27 -8.69 -4.91
N LEU A 60 -4.16 -8.79 -5.63
CA LEU A 60 -2.97 -7.96 -5.34
C LEU A 60 -3.22 -6.48 -5.64
N VAL A 61 -3.96 -6.18 -6.71
CA VAL A 61 -4.35 -4.81 -7.06
C VAL A 61 -5.78 -4.57 -6.62
N GLN A 62 -5.99 -3.51 -5.85
CA GLN A 62 -7.30 -3.08 -5.39
C GLN A 62 -7.50 -1.61 -5.68
N THR A 63 -8.70 -1.27 -6.15
CA THR A 63 -9.13 0.11 -6.32
C THR A 63 -9.73 0.60 -5.01
N TYR A 64 -9.20 1.70 -4.48
CA TYR A 64 -9.74 2.37 -3.30
C TYR A 64 -10.25 3.75 -3.70
N ASN A 65 -11.45 4.12 -3.27
CA ASN A 65 -11.88 5.51 -3.35
C ASN A 65 -11.09 6.34 -2.32
N ILE A 66 -10.93 7.63 -2.59
CA ILE A 66 -10.19 8.56 -1.70
C ILE A 66 -10.74 8.55 -0.27
N ASN A 67 -12.02 8.24 -0.09
CA ASN A 67 -12.70 8.22 1.22
C ASN A 67 -12.74 6.83 1.88
N ASP A 68 -12.25 5.78 1.21
CA ASP A 68 -12.33 4.41 1.74
C ASP A 68 -11.27 4.14 2.82
N ALA A 69 -10.15 4.86 2.79
CA ALA A 69 -9.05 4.71 3.73
C ALA A 69 -8.20 5.99 3.82
N ASP A 70 -7.40 6.07 4.87
CA ASP A 70 -6.33 7.07 4.97
C ASP A 70 -5.09 6.56 4.25
N PHE A 71 -4.58 7.37 3.32
CA PHE A 71 -3.36 7.08 2.58
C PHE A 71 -2.23 7.99 3.05
N ASN A 72 -1.18 7.39 3.59
CA ASN A 72 0.00 8.12 4.06
C ASN A 72 1.23 7.69 3.26
N GLU A 73 2.06 8.62 2.83
CA GLU A 73 3.33 8.27 2.17
C GLU A 73 4.23 7.47 3.11
N VAL A 74 4.81 6.38 2.62
CA VAL A 74 5.80 5.60 3.36
C VAL A 74 7.13 6.35 3.38
N LYS A 75 7.39 7.07 4.48
CA LYS A 75 8.67 7.80 4.68
C LYS A 75 9.80 6.91 5.24
N LYS A 76 9.47 5.74 5.80
CA LYS A 76 10.46 4.82 6.39
C LYS A 76 11.23 4.08 5.30
N ASN A 77 12.54 4.35 5.18
CA ASN A 77 13.42 3.74 4.19
C ASN A 77 13.49 2.22 4.28
N GLU A 78 13.45 1.65 5.48
CA GLU A 78 13.49 0.19 5.66
C GLU A 78 12.28 -0.49 5.00
N ILE A 79 11.09 0.07 5.20
CA ILE A 79 9.84 -0.45 4.61
C ILE A 79 9.89 -0.29 3.10
N ARG A 80 10.27 0.89 2.60
CA ARG A 80 10.45 1.12 1.15
C ARG A 80 11.42 0.11 0.54
N ARG A 81 12.52 -0.23 1.22
CA ARG A 81 13.48 -1.22 0.73
C ARG A 81 12.87 -2.62 0.62
N LYS A 82 12.14 -3.07 1.64
CA LYS A 82 11.45 -4.38 1.63
C LYS A 82 10.42 -4.44 0.50
N MET A 83 9.61 -3.39 0.39
CA MET A 83 8.64 -3.19 -0.69
C MET A 83 9.29 -3.26 -2.09
N ASN A 84 10.43 -2.58 -2.30
CA ASN A 84 11.15 -2.63 -3.57
C ASN A 84 11.71 -4.03 -3.88
N ILE A 85 12.31 -4.72 -2.89
CA ILE A 85 12.85 -6.07 -3.06
C ILE A 85 11.73 -7.03 -3.46
N TRP A 86 10.59 -6.94 -2.78
CA TRP A 86 9.43 -7.75 -3.09
C TRP A 86 8.95 -7.50 -4.52
N LEU A 87 8.82 -6.22 -4.92
CA LEU A 87 8.44 -5.88 -6.29
C LEU A 87 9.43 -6.45 -7.29
N GLN A 88 10.74 -6.23 -7.14
CA GLN A 88 11.76 -6.76 -8.06
C GLN A 88 11.70 -8.29 -8.22
N ASN A 89 11.44 -9.01 -7.13
CA ASN A 89 11.41 -10.47 -7.13
C ASN A 89 10.13 -11.05 -7.73
N ASN A 90 8.99 -10.37 -7.57
CA ASN A 90 7.67 -10.91 -7.90
C ASN A 90 7.04 -10.25 -9.12
N TYR A 91 7.42 -9.00 -9.42
CA TYR A 91 6.88 -8.18 -10.49
C TYR A 91 8.03 -7.47 -11.22
N LYS A 92 8.36 -7.95 -12.42
CA LYS A 92 9.23 -7.22 -13.34
C LYS A 92 8.49 -5.94 -13.79
N MET A 93 8.63 -4.86 -13.03
CA MET A 93 8.33 -3.52 -13.53
C MET A 93 9.36 -3.09 -14.57
#